data_AF-A0A3P8ZSN0-F1
#
_entry.id   AF-A0A3P8ZSN0-F1
#
_cell.length_a   1.000
_cell.length_b   1.000
_cell.length_c   1.000
_cell.angle_alpha   90.00
_cell.angle_beta   90.00
_cell.angle_gamma   90.00
#
_symmetry.space_group_name_H-M   'P 1'
#
loop_
_entity.id
_entity.type
_entity.pdbx_description
1 polymer ?
#
loop_
_entity_poly.entity_id
_entity_poly.type
_entity_poly.pdbx_seq_one_letter_code
_entity_poly.pdbx_strand_id
1 'polypeptide(L)'
;MDLANALDLHVSASEKTTMQNLNDRLASYLGKVRLLEMENAEVEKKIKAWYSSHTVICHDHSAHFTTMDDLKKKICFGSLVNAKTLLDIDNTRLAAEDFKMKYENELAMRVAVEADINSLRKVLDDMNLDFSNLKMQYEGLKDERIMFKRNHEEELASVRTQAGGQVNVSVDAAPSQDLNAAMTEIRQHYESIAAKNRQELESWYQGKLATVEIEVETNNEQLCSSLTELKETKSTLQRLQIELQSHLSMKSSLETTLSDTQNRYSAQLAGLQNMVTSLEFRLSQLHANIAHNKQEYDILLDIKTRLEVEIAEYRRLLDGEDHSTTKGPTAQPGPSASTVVPAVPVPLPPRLGESTAPIPPGAAWTWRTPWTSTCRPVRRPPCRT
;
A
#
# COMPACT_ATOMS: atom_id res chain seq x y z
N MET A 1 15.24 127.05 -35.96
CA MET A 1 15.74 125.66 -36.13
C MET A 1 16.73 125.41 -35.00
N ASP A 2 16.76 124.19 -34.45
CA ASP A 2 17.71 123.65 -33.44
C ASP A 2 17.19 123.27 -32.04
N LEU A 3 15.87 123.20 -31.84
CA LEU A 3 15.34 122.45 -30.68
C LEU A 3 15.21 120.94 -30.95
N ALA A 4 15.31 120.50 -32.21
CA ALA A 4 15.22 119.09 -32.60
C ALA A 4 16.56 118.34 -32.41
N ASN A 5 17.71 118.95 -32.71
CA ASN A 5 19.03 118.31 -32.61
C ASN A 5 19.50 118.11 -31.15
N ALA A 6 19.12 118.97 -30.21
CA ALA A 6 19.49 118.82 -28.80
C ALA A 6 18.71 117.71 -28.09
N LEU A 7 17.45 117.49 -28.48
CA LEU A 7 16.65 116.37 -28.00
C LEU A 7 17.14 115.05 -28.59
N ASP A 8 17.54 115.04 -29.86
CA ASP A 8 18.08 113.84 -30.53
C ASP A 8 19.46 113.43 -29.99
N LEU A 9 20.29 114.39 -29.55
CA LEU A 9 21.55 114.10 -28.85
C LEU A 9 21.33 113.59 -27.41
N HIS A 10 20.30 114.09 -26.71
CA HIS A 10 19.95 113.61 -25.37
C HIS A 10 19.23 112.24 -25.42
N VAL A 11 18.42 111.99 -26.46
CA VAL A 11 17.81 110.69 -26.75
C VAL A 11 18.88 109.70 -27.16
N SER A 12 19.82 110.05 -28.03
CA SER A 12 20.94 109.15 -28.40
C SER A 12 21.94 108.94 -27.25
N ALA A 13 22.18 109.91 -26.38
CA ALA A 13 22.99 109.73 -25.17
C ALA A 13 22.28 108.87 -24.11
N SER A 14 20.96 109.03 -23.95
CA SER A 14 20.11 108.17 -23.12
C SER A 14 20.04 106.75 -23.68
N GLU A 15 19.88 106.60 -25.00
CA GLU A 15 19.87 105.31 -25.70
C GLU A 15 21.24 104.63 -25.58
N LYS A 16 22.33 105.38 -25.72
CA LYS A 16 23.70 104.88 -25.52
C LYS A 16 23.98 104.44 -24.08
N THR A 17 23.47 105.16 -23.08
CA THR A 17 23.59 104.75 -21.67
C THR A 17 22.71 103.55 -21.34
N THR A 18 21.52 103.44 -21.94
CA THR A 18 20.71 102.21 -21.83
C THR A 18 21.36 101.01 -22.52
N MET A 19 21.97 101.20 -23.69
CA MET A 19 22.76 100.19 -24.40
C MET A 19 24.01 99.79 -23.62
N GLN A 20 24.66 100.75 -22.96
CA GLN A 20 25.80 100.46 -22.09
C GLN A 20 25.38 99.63 -20.87
N ASN A 21 24.26 99.97 -20.22
CA ASN A 21 23.73 99.18 -19.10
C ASN A 21 23.34 97.75 -19.53
N LEU A 22 22.72 97.61 -20.70
CA LEU A 22 22.42 96.31 -21.32
C LEU A 22 23.70 95.52 -21.61
N ASN A 23 24.72 96.17 -22.16
CA ASN A 23 26.02 95.56 -22.43
C ASN A 23 26.75 95.15 -21.15
N ASP A 24 26.74 95.98 -20.11
CA ASP A 24 27.35 95.68 -18.81
C ASP A 24 26.62 94.51 -18.13
N ARG A 25 25.29 94.47 -18.25
CA ARG A 25 24.47 93.36 -17.76
C ARG A 25 24.69 92.08 -18.58
N LEU A 26 24.84 92.18 -19.89
CA LEU A 26 25.19 91.05 -20.78
C LEU A 26 26.61 90.54 -20.49
N ALA A 27 27.57 91.43 -20.21
CA ALA A 27 28.91 91.06 -19.77
C ALA A 27 28.89 90.35 -18.41
N SER A 28 28.04 90.81 -17.47
CA SER A 28 27.81 90.12 -16.19
C SER A 28 27.17 88.74 -16.38
N TYR A 29 26.17 88.61 -17.26
CA TYR A 29 25.57 87.31 -17.60
C TYR A 29 26.59 86.37 -18.25
N LEU A 30 27.38 86.83 -19.22
CA LEU A 30 28.45 86.04 -19.84
C LEU A 30 29.52 85.62 -18.81
N GLY A 31 29.85 86.50 -17.86
CA GLY A 31 30.73 86.18 -16.74
C GLY A 31 30.16 85.07 -15.86
N LYS A 32 28.86 85.14 -15.54
CA LYS A 32 28.17 84.12 -14.75
C LYS A 32 28.05 82.79 -15.49
N VAL A 33 27.78 82.82 -16.81
CA VAL A 33 27.74 81.61 -17.65
C VAL A 33 29.10 80.93 -17.66
N ARG A 34 30.20 81.68 -17.85
CA ARG A 34 31.55 81.12 -17.79
C ARG A 34 31.89 80.52 -16.43
N LEU A 35 31.51 81.17 -15.33
CA LEU A 35 31.70 80.63 -13.99
C LEU A 35 30.92 79.32 -13.78
N LEU A 36 29.65 79.27 -14.22
CA LEU A 36 28.83 78.07 -14.15
C LEU A 36 29.35 76.95 -15.07
N GLU A 37 29.88 77.28 -16.25
CA GLU A 37 30.54 76.32 -17.14
C GLU A 37 31.81 75.74 -16.50
N MET A 38 32.60 76.58 -15.83
CA MET A 38 33.78 76.13 -15.08
C MET A 38 33.40 75.24 -13.90
N GLU A 39 32.38 75.63 -13.11
CA GLU A 39 31.88 74.86 -11.98
C GLU A 39 31.28 73.52 -12.44
N ASN A 40 30.51 73.51 -13.53
CA ASN A 40 29.99 72.28 -14.14
C ASN A 40 31.12 71.37 -14.63
N ALA A 41 32.14 71.93 -15.28
CA ALA A 41 33.30 71.15 -15.71
C ALA A 41 34.05 70.54 -14.51
N GLU A 42 34.14 71.27 -13.40
CA GLU A 42 34.73 70.77 -12.15
C GLU A 42 33.89 69.66 -11.53
N VAL A 43 32.56 69.83 -11.46
CA VAL A 43 31.63 68.82 -10.96
C VAL A 43 31.66 67.56 -11.84
N GLU A 44 31.65 67.70 -13.17
CA GLU A 44 31.81 66.56 -14.08
C GLU A 44 33.13 65.83 -13.85
N LYS A 45 34.22 66.56 -13.62
CA LYS A 45 35.52 65.97 -13.32
C LYS A 45 35.48 65.21 -11.99
N LYS A 46 34.82 65.77 -10.97
CA LYS A 46 34.60 65.10 -9.68
C LYS A 46 33.74 63.85 -9.84
N ILE A 47 32.68 63.88 -10.63
CA ILE A 47 31.82 62.72 -10.92
C ILE A 47 32.62 61.62 -11.64
N LYS A 48 33.38 61.99 -12.68
CA LYS A 48 34.25 61.04 -13.42
C LYS A 48 35.31 60.44 -12.51
N ALA A 49 35.94 61.25 -11.65
CA ALA A 49 36.90 60.78 -10.66
C ALA A 49 36.26 59.90 -9.60
N TRP A 50 35.02 60.19 -9.18
CA TRP A 50 34.27 59.37 -8.23
C TRP A 50 33.95 57.99 -8.83
N TYR A 51 33.41 57.92 -10.05
CA TYR A 51 33.18 56.63 -10.73
C TYR A 51 34.48 55.87 -11.04
N SER A 52 35.59 56.58 -11.26
CA SER A 52 36.89 55.94 -11.51
C SER A 52 37.57 55.44 -10.23
N SER A 53 37.31 56.09 -9.09
CA SER A 53 37.82 55.68 -7.77
C SER A 53 36.91 54.65 -7.09
N HIS A 54 35.61 54.65 -7.39
CA HIS A 54 34.64 53.70 -6.91
C HIS A 54 34.30 52.71 -8.01
N THR A 55 35.07 51.62 -8.07
CA THR A 55 34.66 50.44 -8.83
C THR A 55 33.38 49.89 -8.19
N VAL A 56 32.28 49.87 -8.94
CA VAL A 56 31.05 49.20 -8.50
C VAL A 56 31.37 47.71 -8.36
N ILE A 57 31.52 47.23 -7.13
CA ILE A 57 31.72 45.81 -6.82
C ILE A 57 30.39 45.12 -7.09
N CYS A 58 30.16 44.74 -8.35
CA CYS A 58 29.06 43.86 -8.70
C CYS A 58 29.40 42.47 -8.14
N HIS A 59 28.69 42.06 -7.10
CA HIS A 59 28.86 40.71 -6.54
C HIS A 59 28.29 39.72 -7.55
N ASP A 60 29.10 38.73 -7.94
CA ASP A 60 28.64 37.68 -8.85
C ASP A 60 27.68 36.74 -8.11
N HIS A 61 26.38 36.94 -8.31
CA HIS A 61 25.33 36.11 -7.72
C HIS A 61 24.98 34.87 -8.56
N SER A 62 25.70 34.62 -9.67
CA SER A 62 25.43 33.50 -10.58
C SER A 62 25.35 32.15 -9.85
N ALA A 63 26.24 31.91 -8.88
CA ALA A 63 26.23 30.69 -8.07
C ALA A 63 24.98 30.52 -7.17
N HIS A 64 24.36 31.62 -6.76
CA HIS A 64 23.09 31.56 -6.01
C HIS A 64 21.91 31.25 -6.94
N PHE A 65 21.94 31.72 -8.18
CA PHE A 65 20.91 31.39 -9.16
C PHE A 65 20.92 29.92 -9.56
N THR A 66 22.10 29.32 -9.73
CA THR A 66 22.22 27.88 -10.04
C THR A 66 21.71 27.01 -8.89
N THR A 67 22.12 27.32 -7.66
CA THR A 67 21.62 26.60 -6.46
C THR A 67 20.11 26.79 -6.27
N MET A 68 19.57 27.98 -6.54
CA MET A 68 18.12 28.23 -6.51
C MET A 68 17.39 27.41 -7.59
N ASP A 69 17.92 27.33 -8.80
CA ASP A 69 17.32 26.54 -9.89
C ASP A 69 17.32 25.05 -9.57
N ASP A 70 18.42 24.53 -9.00
CA ASP A 70 18.51 23.14 -8.54
C ASP A 70 17.52 22.84 -7.41
N LEU A 71 17.34 23.75 -6.46
CA LEU A 71 16.33 23.62 -5.41
C LEU A 71 14.91 23.63 -5.99
N LYS A 72 14.61 24.53 -6.94
CA LYS A 72 13.32 24.56 -7.65
C LYS A 72 13.05 23.25 -8.38
N LYS A 73 14.04 22.70 -9.09
CA LYS A 73 13.92 21.39 -9.77
C LYS A 73 13.63 20.27 -8.77
N LYS A 74 14.32 20.24 -7.63
CA LYS A 74 14.08 19.26 -6.57
C LYS A 74 12.66 19.36 -6.00
N ILE A 75 12.16 20.58 -5.77
CA ILE A 75 10.78 20.82 -5.32
C ILE A 75 9.78 20.32 -6.37
N CYS A 76 9.96 20.69 -7.64
CA CYS A 76 9.08 20.24 -8.72
C CYS A 76 9.08 18.71 -8.87
N PHE A 77 10.26 18.08 -8.80
CA PHE A 77 10.37 16.64 -8.83
C PHE A 77 9.67 15.99 -7.63
N GLY A 78 9.90 16.49 -6.42
CA GLY A 78 9.21 16.02 -5.22
C GLY A 78 7.69 16.17 -5.32
N SER A 79 7.20 17.28 -5.86
CA SER A 79 5.77 17.51 -6.10
C SER A 79 5.18 16.54 -7.13
N LEU A 80 5.92 16.23 -8.20
CA LEU A 80 5.49 15.28 -9.23
C LEU A 80 5.45 13.85 -8.68
N VAL A 81 6.49 13.44 -7.93
CA VAL A 81 6.53 12.14 -7.26
C VAL A 81 5.37 12.04 -6.26
N ASN A 82 5.12 13.08 -5.46
CA ASN A 82 4.01 13.08 -4.52
C ASN A 82 2.64 12.96 -5.22
N ALA A 83 2.43 13.70 -6.31
CA ALA A 83 1.21 13.58 -7.12
C ALA A 83 1.05 12.17 -7.69
N LYS A 84 2.13 11.56 -8.19
CA LYS A 84 2.12 10.17 -8.65
C LYS A 84 1.77 9.20 -7.53
N THR A 85 2.41 9.33 -6.36
CA THR A 85 2.12 8.43 -5.22
C THR A 85 0.67 8.56 -4.75
N LEU A 86 0.10 9.77 -4.78
CA LEU A 86 -1.32 9.97 -4.45
C LEU A 86 -2.24 9.25 -5.46
N LEU A 87 -1.94 9.35 -6.76
CA LEU A 87 -2.71 8.62 -7.78
C LEU A 87 -2.58 7.10 -7.64
N ASP A 88 -1.39 6.60 -7.31
CA ASP A 88 -1.16 5.18 -7.05
C ASP A 88 -1.93 4.71 -5.80
N ILE A 89 -1.99 5.53 -4.75
CA ILE A 89 -2.83 5.27 -3.55
C ILE A 89 -4.31 5.21 -3.93
N ASP A 90 -4.81 6.17 -4.71
CA ASP A 90 -6.21 6.20 -5.12
C ASP A 90 -6.54 5.00 -6.02
N ASN A 91 -5.65 4.63 -6.95
CA ASN A 91 -5.83 3.45 -7.80
C ASN A 91 -5.89 2.16 -6.99
N THR A 92 -4.94 1.96 -6.07
CA THR A 92 -4.92 0.77 -5.21
C THR A 92 -6.14 0.71 -4.28
N ARG A 93 -6.62 1.86 -3.80
CA ARG A 93 -7.84 1.97 -3.02
C ARG A 93 -9.08 1.59 -3.84
N LEU A 94 -9.24 2.14 -5.04
CA LEU A 94 -10.35 1.80 -5.93
C LEU A 94 -10.35 0.31 -6.29
N ALA A 95 -9.18 -0.26 -6.59
CA ALA A 95 -9.06 -1.69 -6.84
C ALA A 95 -9.48 -2.53 -5.61
N ALA A 96 -9.11 -2.12 -4.40
CA ALA A 96 -9.53 -2.79 -3.17
C ALA A 96 -11.05 -2.70 -2.94
N GLU A 97 -11.65 -1.54 -3.20
CA GLU A 97 -13.10 -1.33 -3.11
C GLU A 97 -13.86 -2.18 -4.15
N ASP A 98 -13.35 -2.31 -5.37
CA ASP A 98 -13.89 -3.20 -6.41
C ASP A 98 -13.86 -4.68 -5.98
N PHE A 99 -12.74 -5.15 -5.42
CA PHE A 99 -12.64 -6.53 -4.92
C PHE A 99 -13.56 -6.77 -3.73
N LYS A 100 -13.71 -5.78 -2.85
CA LYS A 100 -14.65 -5.84 -1.74
C LYS A 100 -16.09 -5.98 -2.24
N MET A 101 -16.52 -5.16 -3.19
CA MET A 101 -17.87 -5.24 -3.76
C MET A 101 -18.11 -6.59 -4.44
N LYS A 102 -17.13 -7.11 -5.20
CA LYS A 102 -17.23 -8.44 -5.81
C LYS A 102 -17.36 -9.55 -4.76
N TYR A 103 -16.60 -9.47 -3.68
CA TYR A 103 -16.69 -10.42 -2.56
C TYR A 103 -18.06 -10.36 -1.88
N GLU A 104 -18.58 -9.17 -1.60
CA GLU A 104 -19.89 -8.99 -0.98
C GLU A 104 -21.02 -9.54 -1.87
N ASN A 105 -20.95 -9.31 -3.19
CA ASN A 105 -21.91 -9.87 -4.16
C ASN A 105 -21.84 -11.40 -4.22
N GLU A 106 -20.64 -11.98 -4.29
CA GLU A 106 -20.46 -13.43 -4.31
C GLU A 106 -20.94 -14.07 -3.00
N LEU A 107 -20.65 -13.43 -1.85
CA LEU A 107 -21.15 -13.88 -0.55
C LEU A 107 -22.68 -13.86 -0.50
N ALA A 108 -23.31 -12.78 -0.99
CA ALA A 108 -24.76 -12.69 -1.05
C ALA A 108 -25.38 -13.79 -1.93
N MET A 109 -24.78 -14.08 -3.10
CA MET A 109 -25.23 -15.17 -3.96
C MET A 109 -25.06 -16.54 -3.29
N ARG A 110 -23.95 -16.79 -2.60
CA ARG A 110 -23.74 -18.04 -1.87
C ARG A 110 -24.79 -18.25 -0.78
N VAL A 111 -25.07 -17.21 0.02
CA VAL A 111 -26.09 -17.29 1.07
C VAL A 111 -27.47 -17.57 0.46
N ALA A 112 -27.80 -16.98 -0.68
CA ALA A 112 -29.05 -17.27 -1.38
C ALA A 112 -29.13 -18.73 -1.84
N VAL A 113 -28.07 -19.25 -2.47
CA VAL A 113 -28.01 -20.65 -2.92
C VAL A 113 -28.03 -21.62 -1.73
N GLU A 114 -27.36 -21.30 -0.62
CA GLU A 114 -27.42 -22.10 0.61
C GLU A 114 -28.84 -22.14 1.19
N ALA A 115 -29.57 -21.02 1.15
CA ALA A 115 -30.98 -20.97 1.55
C ALA A 115 -31.85 -21.86 0.66
N ASP A 116 -31.64 -21.82 -0.67
CA ASP A 116 -32.35 -22.68 -1.62
C ASP A 116 -32.06 -24.16 -1.40
N ILE A 117 -30.79 -24.54 -1.18
CA ILE A 117 -30.40 -25.92 -0.85
C ILE A 117 -31.09 -26.40 0.43
N ASN A 118 -31.14 -25.57 1.46
CA ASN A 118 -31.82 -25.91 2.71
C ASN A 118 -33.33 -26.06 2.52
N SER A 119 -33.94 -25.22 1.69
CA SER A 119 -35.35 -25.35 1.30
C SER A 119 -35.60 -26.66 0.54
N LEU A 120 -34.76 -27.00 -0.44
CA LEU A 120 -34.88 -28.26 -1.20
C LEU A 120 -34.70 -29.50 -0.33
N ARG A 121 -33.78 -29.46 0.64
CA ARG A 121 -33.63 -30.53 1.64
C ARG A 121 -34.90 -30.72 2.45
N LYS A 122 -35.53 -29.64 2.89
CA LYS A 122 -36.81 -29.70 3.60
C LYS A 122 -37.91 -30.32 2.74
N VAL A 123 -38.03 -29.94 1.46
CA VAL A 123 -38.98 -30.56 0.54
C VAL A 123 -38.73 -32.06 0.38
N LEU A 124 -37.47 -32.48 0.29
CA LEU A 124 -37.11 -33.90 0.23
C LEU A 124 -37.53 -34.64 1.50
N ASP A 125 -37.29 -34.05 2.67
CA ASP A 125 -37.70 -34.63 3.96
C ASP A 125 -39.23 -34.75 4.06
N ASP A 126 -39.97 -33.73 3.63
CA ASP A 126 -41.44 -33.74 3.56
C ASP A 126 -41.94 -34.86 2.61
N MET A 127 -41.32 -35.01 1.42
CA MET A 127 -41.66 -36.10 0.49
C MET A 127 -41.35 -37.49 1.05
N ASN A 128 -40.25 -37.65 1.79
CA ASN A 128 -39.91 -38.92 2.43
C ASN A 128 -40.90 -39.29 3.55
N LEU A 129 -41.39 -38.29 4.29
CA LEU A 129 -42.43 -38.46 5.28
C LEU A 129 -43.74 -38.89 4.62
N ASP A 130 -44.15 -38.22 3.54
CA ASP A 130 -45.34 -38.58 2.76
C ASP A 130 -45.22 -40.00 2.17
N PHE A 131 -44.06 -40.35 1.62
CA PHE A 131 -43.80 -41.70 1.12
C PHE A 131 -43.94 -42.75 2.22
N SER A 132 -43.39 -42.50 3.41
CA SER A 132 -43.51 -43.41 4.55
C SER A 132 -44.96 -43.54 5.03
N ASN A 133 -45.70 -42.43 5.09
CA ASN A 133 -47.12 -42.42 5.45
C ASN A 133 -47.96 -43.22 4.44
N LEU A 134 -47.73 -43.00 3.14
CA LEU A 134 -48.46 -43.70 2.07
C LEU A 134 -48.12 -45.20 2.05
N LYS A 135 -46.85 -45.55 2.31
CA LYS A 135 -46.41 -46.94 2.47
C LYS A 135 -47.10 -47.62 3.66
N MET A 136 -47.21 -46.94 4.79
CA MET A 136 -47.92 -47.45 5.97
C MET A 136 -49.40 -47.68 5.66
N GLN A 137 -50.07 -46.75 4.98
CA GLN A 137 -51.46 -46.92 4.54
C GLN A 137 -51.61 -48.09 3.57
N TYR A 138 -50.68 -48.24 2.62
CA TYR A 138 -50.68 -49.34 1.67
C TYR A 138 -50.55 -50.71 2.36
N GLU A 139 -49.59 -50.86 3.29
CA GLU A 139 -49.46 -52.10 4.06
C GLU A 139 -50.70 -52.35 4.94
N GLY A 140 -51.27 -51.31 5.56
CA GLY A 140 -52.53 -51.45 6.31
C GLY A 140 -53.69 -51.97 5.47
N LEU A 141 -53.92 -51.40 4.29
CA LEU A 141 -54.97 -51.87 3.36
C LEU A 141 -54.70 -53.28 2.82
N LYS A 142 -53.43 -53.64 2.65
CA LYS A 142 -53.03 -54.99 2.24
C LYS A 142 -53.30 -56.01 3.35
N ASP A 143 -53.01 -55.67 4.60
CA ASP A 143 -53.33 -56.50 5.76
C ASP A 143 -54.85 -56.67 5.91
N GLU A 144 -55.63 -55.58 5.76
CA GLU A 144 -57.09 -55.64 5.74
C GLU A 144 -57.60 -56.59 4.65
N ARG A 145 -57.05 -56.50 3.42
CA ARG A 145 -57.41 -57.41 2.32
C ARG A 145 -57.14 -58.87 2.69
N ILE A 146 -55.98 -59.16 3.29
CA ILE A 146 -55.62 -60.52 3.72
C ILE A 146 -56.59 -61.02 4.79
N MET A 147 -56.93 -60.17 5.78
CA MET A 147 -57.90 -60.48 6.82
C MET A 147 -59.29 -60.78 6.25
N PHE A 148 -59.79 -59.95 5.34
CA PHE A 148 -61.09 -60.18 4.68
C PHE A 148 -61.10 -61.49 3.87
N LYS A 149 -60.02 -61.80 3.14
CA LYS A 149 -59.91 -63.04 2.37
C LYS A 149 -59.93 -64.26 3.29
N ARG A 150 -59.16 -64.22 4.39
CA ARG A 150 -59.13 -65.29 5.40
C ARG A 150 -60.51 -65.49 6.03
N ASN A 151 -61.17 -64.40 6.43
CA ASN A 151 -62.51 -64.47 7.01
C ASN A 151 -63.52 -65.10 6.04
N HIS A 152 -63.46 -64.72 4.75
CA HIS A 152 -64.31 -65.32 3.72
C HIS A 152 -64.02 -66.82 3.52
N GLU A 153 -62.76 -67.24 3.51
CA GLU A 153 -62.39 -68.66 3.43
C GLU A 153 -62.92 -69.47 4.63
N GLU A 154 -62.87 -68.90 5.84
CA GLU A 154 -63.41 -69.51 7.06
C GLU A 154 -64.93 -69.60 7.03
N GLU A 155 -65.62 -68.56 6.57
CA GLU A 155 -67.08 -68.56 6.35
C GLU A 155 -67.48 -69.62 5.31
N LEU A 156 -66.79 -69.70 4.16
CA LEU A 156 -67.03 -70.73 3.14
C LEU A 156 -66.79 -72.14 3.67
N ALA A 157 -65.71 -72.35 4.45
CA ALA A 157 -65.44 -73.63 5.08
C ALA A 157 -66.55 -74.03 6.06
N SER A 158 -67.08 -73.08 6.84
CA SER A 158 -68.20 -73.31 7.74
C SER A 158 -69.49 -73.69 6.99
N VAL A 159 -69.82 -73.00 5.89
CA VAL A 159 -70.99 -73.28 5.04
C VAL A 159 -70.84 -74.63 4.33
N ARG A 160 -69.64 -74.95 3.83
CA ARG A 160 -69.36 -76.24 3.19
C ARG A 160 -69.50 -77.41 4.18
N THR A 161 -69.07 -77.21 5.42
CA THR A 161 -69.24 -78.21 6.48
C THR A 161 -70.71 -78.42 6.81
N GLN A 162 -71.54 -77.38 6.70
CA GLN A 162 -73.01 -77.51 6.81
C GLN A 162 -73.67 -78.17 5.58
N ALA A 163 -73.08 -78.10 4.39
CA ALA A 163 -73.65 -78.61 3.14
C ALA A 163 -73.14 -80.01 2.70
N GLY A 164 -72.10 -80.56 3.33
CA GLY A 164 -71.38 -81.76 2.87
C GLY A 164 -71.97 -83.13 3.22
N GLY A 165 -73.29 -83.27 3.27
CA GLY A 165 -73.97 -84.54 3.57
C GLY A 165 -74.63 -85.19 2.34
N GLN A 166 -73.86 -85.64 1.32
CA GLN A 166 -74.41 -86.54 0.30
C GLN A 166 -73.34 -87.43 -0.35
N VAL A 167 -73.59 -88.74 -0.34
CA VAL A 167 -72.72 -89.87 -0.73
C VAL A 167 -73.24 -90.56 -2.01
N ASN A 168 -72.34 -91.26 -2.72
CA ASN A 168 -72.52 -92.38 -3.69
C ASN A 168 -72.76 -92.02 -5.19
N VAL A 169 -72.39 -92.81 -6.22
CA VAL A 169 -71.33 -93.79 -6.64
C VAL A 169 -71.75 -94.33 -8.03
N SER A 170 -70.77 -94.82 -8.83
CA SER A 170 -70.87 -95.66 -10.06
C SER A 170 -71.44 -94.99 -11.32
N VAL A 171 -70.74 -94.81 -12.46
CA VAL A 171 -69.90 -95.69 -13.32
C VAL A 171 -70.71 -96.79 -14.02
N ASP A 172 -70.96 -96.58 -15.32
CA ASP A 172 -71.31 -97.62 -16.30
C ASP A 172 -70.53 -97.35 -17.59
N ALA A 173 -69.84 -98.36 -18.12
CA ALA A 173 -68.95 -98.26 -19.27
C ALA A 173 -69.17 -99.43 -20.24
N ALA A 174 -69.41 -99.11 -21.51
CA ALA A 174 -69.61 -100.05 -22.61
C ALA A 174 -68.29 -100.45 -23.32
N PRO A 175 -68.23 -101.62 -24.02
CA PRO A 175 -67.00 -102.24 -24.54
C PRO A 175 -66.68 -101.81 -25.98
N SER A 176 -65.49 -101.94 -26.57
CA SER A 176 -64.10 -101.99 -26.09
C SER A 176 -63.27 -101.59 -27.31
N GLN A 177 -62.94 -100.29 -27.44
CA GLN A 177 -61.79 -99.88 -28.26
C GLN A 177 -60.55 -100.56 -27.65
N ASP A 178 -59.49 -100.86 -28.43
CA ASP A 178 -58.27 -101.50 -27.89
C ASP A 178 -57.74 -100.67 -26.72
N LEU A 179 -58.18 -101.06 -25.53
CA LEU A 179 -58.09 -100.26 -24.32
C LEU A 179 -56.62 -100.11 -23.97
N ASN A 180 -55.81 -101.10 -24.36
CA ASN A 180 -54.38 -101.08 -24.14
C ASN A 180 -53.69 -100.05 -25.04
N ALA A 181 -54.09 -99.92 -26.31
CA ALA A 181 -53.56 -98.90 -27.21
C ALA A 181 -53.98 -97.48 -26.78
N ALA A 182 -55.27 -97.27 -26.50
CA ALA A 182 -55.76 -95.98 -26.01
C ALA A 182 -55.16 -95.60 -24.64
N MET A 183 -55.00 -96.55 -23.72
CA MET A 183 -54.36 -96.31 -22.43
C MET A 183 -52.86 -96.02 -22.55
N THR A 184 -52.19 -96.62 -23.56
CA THR A 184 -50.79 -96.35 -23.86
C THR A 184 -50.61 -94.98 -24.50
N GLU A 185 -51.50 -94.58 -25.43
CA GLU A 185 -51.52 -93.24 -26.03
C GLU A 185 -51.78 -92.16 -24.97
N ILE A 186 -52.76 -92.39 -24.07
CA ILE A 186 -53.04 -91.49 -22.95
C ILE A 186 -51.83 -91.40 -22.01
N ARG A 187 -51.17 -92.52 -21.67
CA ARG A 187 -49.92 -92.51 -20.89
C ARG A 187 -48.83 -91.70 -21.58
N GLN A 188 -48.60 -91.95 -22.86
CA GLN A 188 -47.56 -91.26 -23.63
C GLN A 188 -47.84 -89.76 -23.74
N HIS A 189 -49.11 -89.37 -23.89
CA HIS A 189 -49.55 -87.98 -23.87
C HIS A 189 -49.27 -87.31 -22.51
N TYR A 190 -49.62 -87.96 -21.39
CA TYR A 190 -49.34 -87.44 -20.05
C TYR A 190 -47.84 -87.43 -19.73
N GLU A 191 -47.07 -88.43 -20.16
CA GLU A 191 -45.61 -88.46 -20.02
C GLU A 191 -44.97 -87.33 -20.83
N SER A 192 -45.46 -87.06 -22.05
CA SER A 192 -44.99 -85.95 -22.87
C SER A 192 -45.30 -84.60 -22.22
N ILE A 193 -46.52 -84.40 -21.71
CA ILE A 193 -46.89 -83.17 -20.98
C ILE A 193 -46.07 -83.03 -19.70
N ALA A 194 -45.90 -84.10 -18.92
CA ALA A 194 -45.09 -84.07 -17.70
C ALA A 194 -43.62 -83.78 -17.98
N ALA A 195 -43.06 -84.32 -19.08
CA ALA A 195 -41.70 -84.03 -19.52
C ALA A 195 -41.55 -82.58 -20.00
N LYS A 196 -42.49 -82.07 -20.80
CA LYS A 196 -42.52 -80.67 -21.24
C LYS A 196 -42.65 -79.72 -20.07
N ASN A 197 -43.59 -79.95 -19.16
CA ASN A 197 -43.76 -79.13 -17.95
C ASN A 197 -42.49 -79.12 -17.08
N ARG A 198 -41.78 -80.25 -16.98
CA ARG A 198 -40.51 -80.32 -16.24
C ARG A 198 -39.43 -79.47 -16.91
N GLN A 199 -39.30 -79.56 -18.24
CA GLN A 199 -38.33 -78.78 -19.01
C GLN A 199 -38.65 -77.27 -18.98
N GLU A 200 -39.92 -76.90 -19.14
CA GLU A 200 -40.39 -75.52 -19.03
C GLU A 200 -40.14 -74.96 -17.63
N LEU A 201 -40.40 -75.73 -16.58
CA LEU A 201 -40.11 -75.33 -15.21
C LEU A 201 -38.60 -75.16 -14.97
N GLU A 202 -37.77 -76.09 -15.46
CA GLU A 202 -36.32 -76.03 -15.32
C GLU A 202 -35.72 -74.83 -16.08
N SER A 203 -36.15 -74.60 -17.33
CA SER A 203 -35.74 -73.42 -18.11
C SER A 203 -36.20 -72.11 -17.47
N TRP A 204 -37.41 -72.08 -16.88
CA TRP A 204 -37.91 -70.92 -16.14
C TRP A 204 -37.05 -70.65 -14.90
N TYR A 205 -36.74 -71.68 -14.11
CA TYR A 205 -35.84 -71.54 -12.95
C TYR A 205 -34.43 -71.13 -13.36
N GLN A 206 -33.85 -71.72 -14.40
CA GLN A 206 -32.53 -71.35 -14.91
C GLN A 206 -32.52 -69.89 -15.40
N GLY A 207 -33.54 -69.44 -16.13
CA GLY A 207 -33.66 -68.04 -16.53
C GLY A 207 -33.76 -67.10 -15.33
N LYS A 208 -34.45 -67.53 -14.26
CA LYS A 208 -34.58 -66.71 -13.06
C LYS A 208 -33.29 -66.66 -12.23
N LEU A 209 -32.57 -67.77 -12.12
CA LEU A 209 -31.23 -67.83 -11.52
C LEU A 209 -30.24 -66.95 -12.28
N ALA A 210 -30.21 -67.02 -13.62
CA ALA A 210 -29.34 -66.19 -14.45
C ALA A 210 -29.64 -64.69 -14.29
N THR A 211 -30.91 -64.31 -14.17
CA THR A 211 -31.28 -62.90 -13.91
C THR A 211 -30.73 -62.42 -12.56
N VAL A 212 -30.87 -63.23 -11.51
CA VAL A 212 -30.36 -62.90 -10.17
C VAL A 212 -28.84 -62.86 -10.17
N GLU A 213 -28.17 -63.76 -10.87
CA GLU A 213 -26.71 -63.77 -11.00
C GLU A 213 -26.20 -62.48 -11.65
N ILE A 214 -26.81 -62.04 -12.76
CA ILE A 214 -26.48 -60.76 -13.41
C ILE A 214 -26.77 -59.57 -12.47
N GLU A 215 -27.88 -59.58 -11.75
CA GLU A 215 -28.19 -58.52 -10.77
C GLU A 215 -27.16 -58.49 -9.63
N VAL A 216 -26.67 -59.63 -9.17
CA VAL A 216 -25.61 -59.71 -8.14
C VAL A 216 -24.28 -59.20 -8.68
N GLU A 217 -23.89 -59.60 -9.89
CA GLU A 217 -22.66 -59.12 -10.54
C GLU A 217 -22.69 -57.60 -10.73
N THR A 218 -23.77 -57.06 -11.31
CA THR A 218 -23.92 -55.62 -11.52
C THR A 218 -23.94 -54.83 -10.21
N ASN A 219 -24.63 -55.32 -9.17
CA ASN A 219 -24.59 -54.70 -7.84
C ASN A 219 -23.19 -54.74 -7.22
N ASN A 220 -22.43 -55.82 -7.42
CA ASN A 220 -21.06 -55.93 -6.92
C ASN A 220 -20.10 -54.99 -7.67
N GLU A 221 -20.25 -54.83 -8.98
CA GLU A 221 -19.49 -53.86 -9.77
C GLU A 221 -19.79 -52.41 -9.35
N GLN A 222 -21.07 -52.08 -9.10
CA GLN A 222 -21.48 -50.78 -8.57
C GLN A 222 -20.92 -50.53 -7.17
N LEU A 223 -20.91 -51.54 -6.30
CA LEU A 223 -20.32 -51.45 -4.97
C LEU A 223 -18.81 -51.23 -5.06
N CYS A 224 -18.11 -51.98 -5.91
CA CYS A 224 -16.67 -51.83 -6.12
C CYS A 224 -16.31 -50.45 -6.67
N SER A 225 -17.02 -49.95 -7.68
CA SER A 225 -16.80 -48.61 -8.24
C SER A 225 -17.04 -47.52 -7.19
N SER A 226 -18.15 -47.57 -6.45
CA SER A 226 -18.43 -46.63 -5.36
C SER A 226 -17.34 -46.64 -4.27
N LEU A 227 -16.85 -47.82 -3.89
CA LEU A 227 -15.74 -47.95 -2.93
C LEU A 227 -14.44 -47.32 -3.46
N THR A 228 -14.15 -47.45 -4.75
CA THR A 228 -12.97 -46.82 -5.36
C THR A 228 -13.09 -45.30 -5.40
N GLU A 229 -14.25 -44.76 -5.75
CA GLU A 229 -14.52 -43.31 -5.74
C GLU A 229 -14.42 -42.74 -4.32
N LEU A 230 -14.95 -43.44 -3.33
CA LEU A 230 -14.84 -43.05 -1.92
C LEU A 230 -13.37 -43.02 -1.47
N LYS A 231 -12.57 -44.01 -1.88
CA LYS A 231 -11.13 -44.03 -1.58
C LYS A 231 -10.37 -42.89 -2.25
N GLU A 232 -10.69 -42.57 -3.50
CA GLU A 232 -10.07 -41.47 -4.25
C GLU A 232 -10.42 -40.11 -3.64
N THR A 233 -11.70 -39.86 -3.35
CA THR A 233 -12.16 -38.63 -2.67
C THR A 233 -11.54 -38.48 -1.28
N LYS A 234 -11.43 -39.57 -0.51
CA LYS A 234 -10.73 -39.55 0.79
C LYS A 234 -9.24 -39.22 0.66
N SER A 235 -8.58 -39.77 -0.36
CA SER A 235 -7.14 -39.52 -0.61
C SER A 235 -6.90 -38.08 -1.07
N THR A 236 -7.76 -37.53 -1.92
CA THR A 236 -7.70 -36.13 -2.35
C THR A 236 -7.95 -35.17 -1.19
N LEU A 237 -8.92 -35.46 -0.31
CA LEU A 237 -9.17 -34.67 0.90
C LEU A 237 -7.93 -34.65 1.81
N GLN A 238 -7.32 -35.81 2.07
CA GLN A 238 -6.11 -35.88 2.89
C GLN A 238 -4.95 -35.08 2.28
N ARG A 239 -4.76 -35.15 0.95
CA ARG A 239 -3.75 -34.35 0.24
C ARG A 239 -4.00 -32.85 0.42
N LEU A 240 -5.23 -32.38 0.18
CA LEU A 240 -5.59 -30.97 0.35
C LEU A 240 -5.43 -30.50 1.79
N GLN A 241 -5.72 -31.36 2.76
CA GLN A 241 -5.51 -31.04 4.18
C GLN A 241 -4.02 -30.88 4.50
N ILE A 242 -3.14 -31.70 3.94
CA ILE A 242 -1.68 -31.56 4.10
C ILE A 242 -1.18 -30.28 3.41
N GLU A 243 -1.65 -29.99 2.20
CA GLU A 243 -1.34 -28.74 1.49
C GLU A 243 -1.77 -27.51 2.31
N LEU A 244 -2.97 -27.53 2.89
CA LEU A 244 -3.45 -26.47 3.77
C LEU A 244 -2.54 -26.29 5.00
N GLN A 245 -2.15 -27.37 5.68
CA GLN A 245 -1.24 -27.28 6.83
C GLN A 245 0.15 -26.76 6.45
N SER A 246 0.64 -27.16 5.27
CA SER A 246 1.90 -26.64 4.71
C SER A 246 1.82 -25.14 4.45
N HIS A 247 0.74 -24.66 3.81
CA HIS A 247 0.53 -23.24 3.56
C HIS A 247 0.39 -22.42 4.85
N LEU A 248 -0.31 -22.94 5.87
CA LEU A 248 -0.39 -22.29 7.18
C LEU A 248 0.98 -22.18 7.85
N SER A 249 1.81 -23.23 7.76
CA SER A 249 3.17 -23.22 8.29
C SER A 249 4.06 -22.21 7.56
N MET A 250 3.94 -22.14 6.22
CA MET A 250 4.65 -21.16 5.39
C MET A 250 4.20 -19.73 5.69
N LYS A 251 2.91 -19.49 5.89
CA LYS A 251 2.39 -18.17 6.29
C LYS A 251 2.99 -17.74 7.63
N SER A 252 2.95 -18.61 8.64
CA SER A 252 3.47 -18.29 9.97
C SER A 252 4.97 -17.99 9.97
N SER A 253 5.76 -18.73 9.17
CA SER A 253 7.19 -18.45 9.04
C SER A 253 7.46 -17.11 8.36
N LEU A 254 6.72 -16.77 7.31
CA LEU A 254 6.82 -15.47 6.64
C LEU A 254 6.42 -14.32 7.57
N GLU A 255 5.33 -14.45 8.32
CA GLU A 255 4.90 -13.46 9.32
C GLU A 255 5.96 -13.24 10.40
N THR A 256 6.63 -14.31 10.84
CA THR A 256 7.74 -14.23 11.80
C THR A 256 8.91 -13.47 11.21
N THR A 257 9.33 -13.80 9.98
CA THR A 257 10.44 -13.09 9.32
C THR A 257 10.11 -11.62 9.06
N LEU A 258 8.86 -11.30 8.73
CA LEU A 258 8.41 -9.91 8.57
C LEU A 258 8.51 -9.15 9.89
N SER A 259 7.98 -9.73 10.99
CA SER A 259 8.08 -9.15 12.33
C SER A 259 9.54 -8.92 12.75
N ASP A 260 10.42 -9.91 12.54
CA ASP A 260 11.84 -9.81 12.88
C ASP A 260 12.54 -8.70 12.09
N THR A 261 12.26 -8.60 10.78
CA THR A 261 12.84 -7.52 9.95
C THR A 261 12.34 -6.15 10.39
N GLN A 262 11.03 -6.00 10.67
CA GLN A 262 10.46 -4.76 11.18
C GLN A 262 11.07 -4.37 12.52
N ASN A 263 11.24 -5.32 13.45
CA ASN A 263 11.87 -5.09 14.75
C ASN A 263 13.35 -4.68 14.61
N ARG A 264 14.07 -5.28 13.66
CA ARG A 264 15.46 -4.93 13.39
C ARG A 264 15.59 -3.49 12.87
N TYR A 265 14.73 -3.10 11.93
CA TYR A 265 14.73 -1.74 11.40
C TYR A 265 14.24 -0.72 12.41
N SER A 266 13.22 -1.04 13.22
CA SER A 266 12.76 -0.14 14.29
C SER A 266 13.85 0.11 15.33
N ALA A 267 14.59 -0.93 15.73
CA ALA A 267 15.73 -0.80 16.63
C ALA A 267 16.87 0.04 16.01
N GLN A 268 17.16 -0.15 14.72
CA GLN A 268 18.15 0.67 14.01
C GLN A 268 17.74 2.15 13.97
N LEU A 269 16.47 2.42 13.68
CA LEU A 269 15.92 3.77 13.59
C LEU A 269 15.92 4.45 14.95
N ALA A 270 15.57 3.73 16.02
CA ALA A 270 15.68 4.21 17.40
C ALA A 270 17.14 4.52 17.79
N GLY A 271 18.10 3.68 17.38
CA GLY A 271 19.53 3.92 17.59
C GLY A 271 20.02 5.20 16.91
N LEU A 272 19.61 5.44 15.65
CA LEU A 272 19.92 6.67 14.93
C LEU A 272 19.26 7.89 15.57
N GLN A 273 17.99 7.78 15.99
CA GLN A 273 17.29 8.87 16.68
C GLN A 273 17.98 9.26 17.99
N ASN A 274 18.45 8.28 18.77
CA ASN A 274 19.23 8.54 19.99
C ASN A 274 20.55 9.26 19.69
N MET A 275 21.22 8.92 18.59
CA MET A 275 22.44 9.60 18.16
C MET A 275 22.16 11.06 17.77
N VAL A 276 21.10 11.30 16.98
CA VAL A 276 20.67 12.66 16.61
C VAL A 276 20.36 13.48 17.86
N THR A 277 19.54 12.94 18.77
CA THR A 277 19.16 13.62 20.02
C THR A 277 20.38 13.96 20.89
N SER A 278 21.37 13.06 20.97
CA SER A 278 22.62 13.30 21.70
C SER A 278 23.47 14.40 21.07
N LEU A 279 23.55 14.44 19.74
CA LEU A 279 24.25 15.50 19.02
C LEU A 279 23.55 16.86 19.14
N GLU A 280 22.22 16.88 19.04
CA GLU A 280 21.41 18.08 19.27
C GLU A 280 21.58 18.63 20.70
N PHE A 281 21.62 17.74 21.70
CA PHE A 281 21.90 18.11 23.08
C PHE A 281 23.30 18.72 23.24
N ARG A 282 24.33 18.10 22.65
CA ARG A 282 25.71 18.63 22.66
C ARG A 282 25.82 19.99 21.97
N LEU A 283 25.16 20.17 20.82
CA LEU A 283 25.10 21.45 20.13
C LEU A 283 24.44 22.53 20.98
N SER A 284 23.32 22.20 21.62
CA SER A 284 22.61 23.10 22.53
C SER A 284 23.47 23.51 23.72
N GLN A 285 24.20 22.55 24.31
CA GLN A 285 25.15 22.81 25.39
C GLN A 285 26.30 23.74 24.95
N LEU A 286 26.87 23.53 23.75
CA LEU A 286 27.91 24.41 23.22
C LEU A 286 27.38 25.83 22.97
N HIS A 287 26.17 25.98 22.42
CA HIS A 287 25.54 27.29 22.26
C HIS A 287 25.34 28.00 23.61
N ALA A 288 24.87 27.29 24.64
CA ALA A 288 24.73 27.85 25.98
C ALA A 288 26.08 28.30 26.56
N ASN A 289 27.14 27.49 26.41
CA ASN A 289 28.49 27.84 26.85
C ASN A 289 29.04 29.07 26.11
N ILE A 290 28.83 29.17 24.80
CA ILE A 290 29.23 30.35 24.00
C ILE A 290 28.50 31.61 24.49
N ALA A 291 27.18 31.52 24.72
CA ALA A 291 26.40 32.62 25.23
C ALA A 291 26.88 33.07 26.62
N HIS A 292 27.19 32.11 27.50
CA HIS A 292 27.74 32.40 28.82
C HIS A 292 29.11 33.08 28.75
N ASN A 293 30.05 32.51 27.99
CA ASN A 293 31.38 33.11 27.80
C ASN A 293 31.28 34.52 27.22
N LYS A 294 30.38 34.75 26.26
CA LYS A 294 30.12 36.10 25.72
C LYS A 294 29.71 37.08 26.82
N GLN A 295 28.78 36.67 27.69
CA GLN A 295 28.36 37.51 28.81
C GLN A 295 29.52 37.83 29.76
N GLU A 296 30.38 36.86 30.08
CA GLU A 296 31.57 37.11 30.89
C GLU A 296 32.55 38.08 30.22
N TYR A 297 32.77 37.94 28.91
CA TYR A 297 33.59 38.88 28.13
C TYR A 297 33.00 40.29 28.12
N ASP A 298 31.68 40.43 27.96
CA ASP A 298 31.00 41.73 27.99
C ASP A 298 31.18 42.42 29.36
N ILE A 299 31.05 41.65 30.47
CA ILE A 299 31.30 42.16 31.83
C ILE A 299 32.77 42.58 32.00
N LEU A 300 33.72 41.76 31.55
CA LEU A 300 35.14 42.06 31.65
C LEU A 300 35.51 43.30 30.84
N LEU A 301 34.91 43.46 29.65
CA LEU A 301 35.08 44.63 28.81
C LEU A 301 34.55 45.88 29.52
N ASP A 302 33.37 45.83 30.13
CA ASP A 302 32.81 46.94 30.91
C ASP A 302 33.76 47.37 32.04
N ILE A 303 34.24 46.41 32.84
CA ILE A 303 35.23 46.66 33.91
C ILE A 303 36.51 47.29 33.33
N LYS A 304 37.03 46.74 32.23
CA LYS A 304 38.24 47.25 31.56
C LYS A 304 38.03 48.69 31.09
N THR A 305 36.90 49.00 30.46
CA THR A 305 36.60 50.37 30.02
C THR A 305 36.46 51.33 31.19
N ARG A 306 35.88 50.91 32.32
CA ARG A 306 35.81 51.72 33.54
C ARG A 306 37.20 52.00 34.12
N LEU A 307 38.04 50.97 34.23
CA LEU A 307 39.42 51.11 34.70
C LEU A 307 40.26 52.01 33.78
N GLU A 308 40.05 51.96 32.46
CA GLU A 308 40.73 52.86 31.53
C GLU A 308 40.35 54.33 31.76
N VAL A 309 39.08 54.61 32.07
CA VAL A 309 38.64 55.96 32.45
C VAL A 309 39.29 56.39 33.78
N GLU A 310 39.31 55.52 34.79
CA GLU A 310 39.98 55.80 36.07
C GLU A 310 41.47 56.10 35.88
N ILE A 311 42.20 55.30 35.09
CA ILE A 311 43.62 55.53 34.77
C ILE A 311 43.82 56.85 34.01
N ALA A 312 42.95 57.16 33.05
CA ALA A 312 43.02 58.43 32.33
C ALA A 312 42.83 59.62 33.27
N GLU A 313 41.91 59.51 34.23
CA GLU A 313 41.70 60.52 35.26
C GLU A 313 42.89 60.62 36.22
N TYR A 314 43.45 59.49 36.66
CA TYR A 314 44.68 59.48 37.46
C TYR A 314 45.85 60.13 36.73
N ARG A 315 46.02 59.88 35.42
CA ARG A 315 47.03 60.56 34.59
C ARG A 315 46.77 62.06 34.51
N ARG A 316 45.52 62.48 34.29
CA ARG A 316 45.13 63.90 34.29
C ARG A 316 45.44 64.61 35.61
N LEU A 317 45.22 63.94 36.74
CA LEU A 317 45.54 64.47 38.07
C LEU A 317 47.05 64.55 38.30
N LEU A 318 47.83 63.56 37.85
CA LEU A 318 49.29 63.62 37.88
C LEU A 318 49.86 64.73 36.97
N ASP A 319 49.33 64.87 35.75
CA ASP A 319 49.71 65.91 34.80
C ASP A 319 49.18 67.31 35.22
N GLY A 320 48.25 67.36 36.17
CA GLY A 320 47.64 68.57 36.73
C GLY A 320 48.43 69.22 37.86
N GLU A 321 49.54 68.63 38.30
CA GLU A 321 50.48 69.21 39.26
C GLU A 321 51.76 69.75 38.63
N ASP A 322 51.84 69.77 37.29
CA ASP A 322 52.89 70.49 36.58
C ASP A 322 52.26 71.60 35.74
N HIS A 323 52.13 72.80 36.33
CA HIS A 323 52.65 74.06 35.77
C HIS A 323 52.31 75.28 36.66
N SER A 324 53.22 75.61 37.58
CA SER A 324 53.85 76.94 37.53
C SER A 324 55.16 76.75 36.74
N THR A 325 55.31 77.11 35.46
CA THR A 325 55.15 78.44 34.88
C THR A 325 55.34 78.40 33.35
N THR A 326 54.55 79.25 32.66
CA THR A 326 54.88 80.05 31.46
C THR A 326 54.85 79.49 30.02
N LYS A 327 53.79 79.94 29.31
CA LYS A 327 53.69 80.59 27.98
C LYS A 327 53.59 79.75 26.68
N GLY A 328 52.46 79.94 25.96
CA GLY A 328 52.04 79.31 24.68
C GLY A 328 52.60 79.94 23.39
N PRO A 329 51.88 80.06 22.24
CA PRO A 329 50.47 79.75 21.93
C PRO A 329 50.22 79.00 20.57
N THR A 330 48.93 78.88 20.18
CA THR A 330 48.32 78.56 18.85
C THR A 330 48.29 77.08 18.40
N ALA A 331 47.21 76.47 17.89
CA ALA A 331 45.88 76.93 17.41
C ALA A 331 44.85 75.77 17.44
N GLN A 332 43.56 76.12 17.46
CA GLN A 332 42.38 75.29 17.12
C GLN A 332 41.43 76.18 16.28
N PRO A 333 40.36 75.71 15.59
CA PRO A 333 39.78 74.34 15.53
C PRO A 333 39.22 73.83 14.15
N GLY A 334 38.97 72.51 14.08
CA GLY A 334 37.75 71.89 13.49
C GLY A 334 37.88 71.13 12.15
N PRO A 335 36.92 70.25 11.77
CA PRO A 335 36.10 69.33 12.56
C PRO A 335 36.12 67.85 12.06
N SER A 336 35.68 66.94 12.93
CA SER A 336 35.01 65.64 12.69
C SER A 336 35.28 64.84 11.40
N ALA A 337 35.89 63.66 11.54
CA ALA A 337 35.60 62.50 10.69
C ALA A 337 35.87 61.18 11.44
N SER A 338 34.84 60.32 11.46
CA SER A 338 34.91 58.91 11.84
C SER A 338 36.16 58.23 11.26
N THR A 339 36.95 57.57 12.10
CA THR A 339 37.84 56.51 11.62
C THR A 339 37.55 55.25 12.41
N VAL A 340 36.90 54.34 11.67
CA VAL A 340 36.65 52.94 11.96
C VAL A 340 37.93 52.25 12.48
N VAL A 341 37.85 51.65 13.66
CA VAL A 341 38.87 50.72 14.15
C VAL A 341 38.80 49.45 13.28
N PRO A 342 39.93 48.92 12.79
CA PRO A 342 39.92 47.83 11.81
C PRO A 342 39.30 46.57 12.41
N ALA A 343 38.44 45.93 11.62
CA ALA A 343 37.94 44.59 11.90
C ALA A 343 39.13 43.62 11.99
N VAL A 344 39.38 43.09 13.20
CA VAL A 344 40.24 41.92 13.37
C VAL A 344 39.54 40.74 12.70
N PRO A 345 40.23 39.89 11.92
CA PRO A 345 39.59 38.85 11.13
C PRO A 345 38.90 37.83 12.03
N VAL A 346 37.61 37.61 11.80
CA VAL A 346 36.88 36.47 12.34
C VAL A 346 37.57 35.20 11.82
N PRO A 347 37.95 34.23 12.67
CA PRO A 347 38.44 32.95 12.20
C PRO A 347 37.31 32.25 11.43
N LEU A 348 37.55 31.98 10.15
CA LEU A 348 36.69 31.11 9.34
C LEU A 348 36.51 29.77 10.08
N PRO A 349 35.30 29.18 10.08
CA PRO A 349 35.12 27.85 10.61
C PRO A 349 36.01 26.87 9.84
N PRO A 350 36.54 25.82 10.50
CA PRO A 350 37.35 24.84 9.81
C PRO A 350 36.53 24.24 8.67
N ARG A 351 37.10 24.26 7.46
CA ARG A 351 36.63 23.43 6.34
C ARG A 351 36.52 22.01 6.87
N LEU A 352 35.29 21.50 6.94
CA LEU A 352 35.06 20.07 7.05
C LEU A 352 35.78 19.44 5.88
N GLY A 353 36.87 18.72 6.17
CA GLY A 353 37.51 17.87 5.18
C GLY A 353 36.45 16.93 4.64
N GLU A 354 36.31 16.90 3.31
CA GLU A 354 35.67 15.80 2.62
C GLU A 354 36.40 14.51 3.01
N SER A 355 35.84 13.80 3.98
CA SER A 355 36.09 12.38 4.13
C SER A 355 35.25 11.69 3.06
N THR A 356 35.76 11.68 1.83
CA THR A 356 35.42 10.66 0.84
C THR A 356 35.93 9.32 1.36
N ALA A 357 35.14 8.68 2.23
CA ALA A 357 35.19 7.24 2.35
C ALA A 357 34.54 6.65 1.09
N PRO A 358 35.22 5.78 0.33
CA PRO A 358 34.64 5.21 -0.88
C PRO A 358 33.44 4.35 -0.50
N ILE A 359 32.30 4.64 -1.13
CA ILE A 359 31.15 3.73 -1.19
C ILE A 359 31.67 2.41 -1.77
N PRO A 360 31.55 1.25 -1.09
CA PRO A 360 31.89 -0.01 -1.71
C PRO A 360 30.98 -0.21 -2.93
N PRO A 361 31.53 -0.52 -4.12
CA PRO A 361 30.72 -0.76 -5.30
C PRO A 361 29.81 -1.95 -5.03
N GLY A 362 28.58 -1.87 -5.51
CA GLY A 362 27.57 -2.92 -5.40
C GLY A 362 28.16 -4.30 -5.68
N ALA A 363 28.35 -5.08 -4.63
CA ALA A 363 28.49 -6.50 -4.76
C ALA A 363 27.10 -7.02 -5.12
N ALA A 364 26.91 -7.28 -6.40
CA ALA A 364 25.87 -8.13 -6.91
C ALA A 364 25.78 -9.37 -6.02
N TRP A 365 24.70 -9.49 -5.26
CA TRP A 365 24.32 -10.74 -4.65
C TRP A 365 23.93 -11.66 -5.81
N THR A 366 24.94 -12.37 -6.32
CA THR A 366 24.70 -13.54 -7.14
C THR A 366 23.90 -14.50 -6.27
N TRP A 367 22.65 -14.73 -6.66
CA TRP A 367 21.87 -15.87 -6.21
C TRP A 367 22.60 -17.14 -6.66
N ARG A 368 23.58 -17.58 -5.88
CA ARG A 368 24.18 -18.90 -6.03
C ARG A 368 23.52 -19.78 -4.98
N THR A 369 22.46 -20.46 -5.42
CA THR A 369 21.90 -21.65 -4.79
C THR A 369 23.00 -22.65 -4.42
N PRO A 370 22.95 -23.26 -3.23
CA PRO A 370 23.59 -24.55 -3.04
C PRO A 370 22.61 -25.54 -2.38
N TRP A 371 21.57 -25.96 -3.09
CA TRP A 371 20.77 -27.12 -2.67
C TRP A 371 20.50 -28.03 -3.88
N THR A 372 21.57 -28.61 -4.43
CA THR A 372 21.47 -29.90 -5.11
C THR A 372 21.82 -31.00 -4.11
N SER A 373 20.82 -31.84 -3.84
CA SER A 373 20.91 -33.28 -3.56
C SER A 373 21.82 -33.74 -2.42
N THR A 374 21.23 -34.29 -1.35
CA THR A 374 21.40 -35.72 -0.98
C THR A 374 20.32 -36.13 0.04
N CYS A 375 19.08 -36.36 -0.41
CA CYS A 375 18.18 -37.26 0.32
C CYS A 375 18.51 -38.70 -0.10
N ARG A 376 19.24 -39.41 0.76
CA ARG A 376 19.35 -40.87 0.71
C ARG A 376 17.96 -41.48 0.77
N PRO A 377 17.59 -42.42 -0.13
CA PRO A 377 16.48 -43.31 0.15
C PRO A 377 16.96 -44.35 1.17
N VAL A 378 16.32 -44.37 2.34
CA VAL A 378 16.41 -45.50 3.27
C VAL A 378 15.78 -46.71 2.58
N ARG A 379 16.62 -47.64 2.12
CA ARG A 379 16.16 -48.98 1.71
C ARG A 379 15.54 -49.67 2.91
N ARG A 380 14.24 -49.97 2.84
CA ARG A 380 13.63 -51.01 3.69
C ARG A 380 14.21 -52.37 3.28
N PRO A 381 14.46 -53.30 4.23
CA PRO A 381 14.84 -54.66 3.91
C PRO A 381 13.64 -55.43 3.33
N PRO A 382 13.85 -56.46 2.50
CA PRO A 382 12.76 -57.33 2.07
C PRO A 382 12.37 -58.23 3.24
N CYS A 383 11.09 -58.22 3.60
CA CYS A 383 10.48 -59.28 4.38
C CYS A 383 10.50 -60.57 3.55
N ARG A 384 11.11 -61.62 4.11
CA ARG A 384 10.82 -63.01 3.73
C ARG A 384 9.35 -63.30 4.02
N THR A 385 8.62 -63.74 3.00
CA THR A 385 7.81 -64.98 2.94
C THR A 385 7.30 -65.13 1.53
#